data_AF-A0A1E1V8B7-F1
#
_entry.id   AF-A0A1E1V8B7-F1
#
_cell.length_a   1.000
_cell.length_b   1.000
_cell.length_c   1.000
_cell.angle_alpha   90.00
_cell.angle_beta   90.00
_cell.angle_gamma   90.00
#
_symmetry.space_group_name_H-M   'P 1'
#
loop_
_entity.id
_entity.type
_entity.pdbx_description
1 polymer ?
#
loop_
_entity_poly.entity_id
_entity_poly.type
_entity_poly.pdbx_seq_one_letter_code
_entity_poly.pdbx_strand_id
1 'polypeptide(L)' 'MARDNIPRVRIDRLWKVLLVPALIIQWLIYMNPARGIQGVAQTTRIARSPFITYAISVCLWLYVLLVVVSRFVAE' A
#
# COMPACT_ATOMS: atom_id res chain seq x y z
N MET A 1 13.91 17.10 -11.78
CA MET A 1 13.06 17.33 -10.59
C MET A 1 12.77 15.98 -9.94
N ALA A 2 13.58 15.59 -8.94
CA ALA A 2 13.29 14.44 -8.10
C ALA A 2 12.09 14.78 -7.21
N ARG A 3 10.87 14.63 -7.75
CA ARG A 3 9.65 14.73 -6.96
C ARG A 3 9.55 13.41 -6.21
N ASP A 4 9.73 13.45 -4.89
CA ASP A 4 9.61 12.28 -4.02
C ASP A 4 8.35 11.47 -4.37
N ASN A 5 8.56 10.20 -4.69
CA ASN A 5 7.49 9.23 -4.99
C ASN A 5 6.80 8.73 -3.73
N ILE A 6 6.78 9.55 -2.69
CA ILE A 6 6.19 9.20 -1.42
C ILE A 6 4.72 9.62 -1.51
N PRO A 7 3.75 8.71 -1.32
CA PRO A 7 2.36 9.10 -1.16
C PRO A 7 2.29 10.14 -0.03
N ARG A 8 1.40 11.13 -0.13
CA ARG A 8 1.33 12.27 0.82
C ARG A 8 0.87 11.89 2.25
N VAL A 9 1.16 10.67 2.68
CA VAL A 9 0.92 10.12 4.00
C VAL A 9 2.12 10.45 4.88
N ARG A 10 1.92 11.37 5.84
CA ARG A 10 2.91 11.65 6.89
C ARG A 10 2.74 10.64 8.02
N ILE A 11 3.82 9.99 8.46
CA ILE A 11 3.84 9.12 9.64
C ILE A 11 4.12 9.98 10.87
N ASP A 12 3.12 10.72 11.33
CA ASP A 12 3.18 11.62 12.50
C ASP A 12 2.58 11.01 13.78
N ARG A 13 1.92 9.85 13.67
CA ARG A 13 1.19 9.21 14.77
C ARG A 13 1.48 7.70 14.81
N LEU A 14 1.50 7.12 16.01
CA LEU A 14 1.80 5.69 16.21
C LEU A 14 0.86 4.74 15.44
N TRP A 15 -0.44 5.04 15.36
CA TRP A 15 -1.38 4.21 14.60
C TRP A 15 -1.05 4.15 13.09
N LYS A 16 -0.32 5.14 12.56
CA LYS A 16 0.09 5.15 11.16
C LYS A 16 1.17 4.12 10.84
N VAL A 17 1.76 3.48 11.85
CA VAL A 17 2.62 2.29 11.65
C VAL A 17 1.86 1.17 10.92
N LEU A 18 0.52 1.10 11.08
CA LEU A 18 -0.33 0.16 10.34
C LEU A 18 -0.35 0.39 8.81
N LEU A 19 0.07 1.58 8.36
CA LEU A 19 0.15 1.93 6.94
C LEU A 19 1.49 1.52 6.31
N VAL A 20 2.51 1.22 7.11
CA VAL A 20 3.87 0.83 6.64
C VAL A 20 3.83 -0.33 5.63
N PRO A 21 3.15 -1.46 5.88
CA PRO A 21 3.10 -2.54 4.89
C PRO A 21 2.46 -2.09 3.56
N ALA A 22 1.46 -1.20 3.61
CA ALA A 22 0.84 -0.66 2.40
C ALA A 22 1.79 0.26 1.61
N LEU A 23 2.61 1.06 2.31
CA LEU A 23 3.65 1.87 1.68
C LEU A 23 4.69 1.00 0.96
N ILE A 24 5.09 -0.12 1.57
CA ILE A 24 6.00 -1.09 0.96
C ILE A 24 5.39 -1.70 -0.30
N ILE A 25 4.11 -2.09 -0.25
CA ILE A 25 3.39 -2.64 -1.42
C ILE A 25 3.31 -1.59 -2.54
N GLN A 26 2.97 -0.33 -2.23
CA GLN A 26 2.95 0.73 -3.23
C GLN A 26 4.32 1.00 -3.85
N TRP A 27 5.39 0.89 -3.05
CA TRP A 27 6.76 0.99 -3.55
C TRP A 27 7.09 -0.17 -4.52
N LEU A 28 6.67 -1.40 -4.21
CA LEU A 28 6.83 -2.55 -5.12
C LEU A 28 6.04 -2.37 -6.42
N ILE A 29 4.80 -1.88 -6.34
CA ILE A 29 3.98 -1.55 -7.52
C ILE A 29 4.70 -0.51 -8.39
N TYR A 30 5.30 0.52 -7.77
CA TYR A 30 6.08 1.53 -8.46
C TYR A 30 7.34 0.97 -9.14
N MET A 31 8.06 0.06 -8.47
CA MET A 31 9.26 -0.58 -9.02
C MET A 31 8.98 -1.50 -10.21
N ASN A 32 7.78 -2.08 -10.30
CA ASN A 32 7.42 -3.02 -11.36
C ASN A 32 6.18 -2.57 -12.17
N PRO A 33 6.30 -1.59 -13.07
CA PRO A 33 5.19 -1.12 -13.90
C PRO A 33 4.80 -2.15 -14.97
N ALA A 34 3.56 -2.63 -14.94
CA ALA A 34 3.08 -3.75 -15.77
C ALA A 34 2.97 -3.49 -17.30
N ARG A 35 3.05 -2.24 -17.79
CA ARG A 35 2.78 -1.90 -19.21
C ARG A 35 3.86 -1.04 -19.88
N GLY A 36 5.13 -1.23 -19.53
CA GLY A 36 6.25 -0.46 -20.10
C GLY A 36 6.11 1.06 -19.86
N ILE A 37 6.68 1.89 -20.73
CA ILE A 37 6.76 3.37 -20.56
C ILE A 37 5.38 4.02 -20.38
N GLN A 38 4.36 3.53 -21.09
CA GLN A 38 2.98 4.05 -20.97
C GLN A 38 2.38 3.72 -19.59
N GLY A 39 2.74 2.57 -19.02
CA GLY A 39 2.31 2.14 -17.69
C GLY A 39 2.97 2.94 -16.55
N VAL A 40 4.18 3.46 -16.74
CA VAL A 40 4.93 4.18 -15.70
C VAL A 40 4.14 5.36 -15.16
N ALA A 41 3.52 6.17 -16.02
CA ALA A 41 2.76 7.34 -15.59
C ALA A 41 1.54 6.95 -14.74
N GLN A 42 0.83 5.89 -15.13
CA GLN A 42 -0.34 5.39 -14.41
C GLN A 42 0.06 4.77 -13.07
N THR A 43 1.08 3.90 -13.07
CA THR A 43 1.63 3.28 -11.86
C THR A 43 2.15 4.32 -10.88
N THR A 44 2.81 5.37 -11.37
CA THR A 44 3.29 6.49 -10.55
C THR A 44 2.13 7.27 -9.91
N ARG A 45 1.02 7.49 -10.62
CA ARG A 45 -0.18 8.12 -10.06
C ARG A 45 -0.80 7.28 -8.94
N ILE A 46 -0.86 5.97 -9.14
CA ILE A 46 -1.40 5.02 -8.15
C ILE A 46 -0.50 4.96 -6.91
N ALA A 47 0.81 4.84 -7.09
CA ALA A 47 1.79 4.77 -6.01
C ALA A 47 1.83 6.05 -5.15
N ARG A 48 1.53 7.21 -5.74
CA ARG A 48 1.47 8.50 -5.02
C ARG A 48 0.12 8.78 -4.37
N SER A 49 -0.89 7.95 -4.61
CA SER A 49 -2.24 8.19 -4.09
C SER A 49 -2.33 7.79 -2.61
N PRO A 50 -2.58 8.75 -1.68
CA PRO A 50 -2.76 8.42 -0.27
C PRO A 50 -4.00 7.56 -0.05
N PHE A 51 -5.06 7.74 -0.86
CA PHE A 51 -6.25 6.92 -0.81
C PHE A 51 -5.94 5.43 -1.08
N ILE A 52 -5.09 5.16 -2.06
CA ILE A 52 -4.66 3.79 -2.37
C ILE A 52 -3.84 3.20 -1.21
N THR A 53 -3.03 4.00 -0.51
CA THR A 53 -2.29 3.54 0.67
C THR A 53 -3.24 3.04 1.75
N TYR A 54 -4.29 3.81 2.05
CA TYR A 54 -5.30 3.40 3.03
C TYR A 54 -6.08 2.16 2.56
N ALA A 55 -6.48 2.11 1.29
CA ALA A 55 -7.20 0.96 0.74
C ALA A 55 -6.37 -0.33 0.84
N ILE A 56 -5.09 -0.30 0.44
CA ILE A 56 -4.19 -1.46 0.54
C ILE A 56 -4.00 -1.85 2.01
N SER A 57 -3.81 -0.88 2.91
CA SER A 57 -3.66 -1.17 4.34
C SER A 57 -4.89 -1.85 4.92
N VAL A 58 -6.09 -1.33 4.64
CA VAL A 58 -7.35 -1.92 5.09
C VAL A 58 -7.53 -3.33 4.52
N CYS A 59 -7.32 -3.53 3.23
CA CYS A 59 -7.41 -4.87 2.61
C CYS A 59 -6.43 -5.86 3.24
N LEU A 60 -5.19 -5.43 3.50
CA LEU A 60 -4.17 -6.28 4.13
C LEU A 60 -4.57 -6.67 5.54
N TRP A 61 -5.02 -5.73 6.37
CA TRP A 61 -5.44 -6.02 7.74
C TRP A 61 -6.73 -6.83 7.80
N LEU A 62 -7.67 -6.62 6.88
CA LEU A 62 -8.86 -7.48 6.74
C LEU A 62 -8.46 -8.91 6.37
N TYR A 63 -7.53 -9.08 5.44
CA TYR A 63 -7.01 -10.40 5.08
C TYR A 63 -6.33 -11.09 6.27
N VAL A 64 -5.47 -10.38 6.99
CA VAL A 64 -4.83 -10.89 8.22
C VAL A 64 -5.87 -11.28 9.26
N LEU A 65 -6.88 -10.42 9.50
CA LEU A 65 -7.96 -10.71 10.45
C LEU A 65 -8.72 -11.98 10.07
N LEU A 66 -9.09 -12.14 8.80
CA LEU A 66 -9.79 -13.34 8.31
C LEU A 66 -8.94 -14.60 8.48
N VAL A 67 -7.66 -14.53 8.13
CA VAL A 67 -6.72 -15.64 8.33
C VAL A 67 -6.64 -16.01 9.82
N VAL A 68 -6.46 -15.03 10.70
CA VAL A 68 -6.37 -15.25 12.14
C VAL A 68 -7.65 -15.87 12.69
N VAL A 69 -8.83 -15.30 12.38
CA VAL A 69 -10.13 -15.83 12.81
C VAL A 69 -10.35 -17.25 12.29
N SER A 70 -9.99 -17.55 11.04
CA SER A 70 -10.11 -18.91 10.50
C SER A 70 -9.26 -19.94 11.25
N ARG A 71 -8.16 -19.54 11.91
CA ARG A 71 -7.36 -20.45 12.73
C ARG A 71 -8.04 -20.77 14.06
N PHE A 72 -8.72 -19.79 14.66
CA PHE A 72 -9.45 -19.97 15.92
C PHE A 72 -10.82 -20.66 15.76
N VAL A 73 -11.44 -20.54 14.58
CA VAL A 73 -12.72 -21.20 14.27
C VAL A 73 -12.52 -22.66 13.83
N ALA A 74 -11.32 -23.02 13.38
CA ALA A 74 -10.99 -24.38 12.94
C ALA A 74 -10.51 -25.30 14.10
N GLU A 75 -10.42 -24.77 15.32
CA GLU A 75 -10.18 -25.51 16.58
C GLU A 75 -11.51 -25.76 17.30
#